data_AF-A0A161V2L3-F1
#
_entry.id   AF-A0A161V2L3-F1
#
_cell.length_a   1.000
_cell.length_b   1.000
_cell.length_c   1.000
_cell.angle_alpha   90.00
_cell.angle_beta   90.00
_cell.angle_gamma   90.00
#
_symmetry.space_group_name_H-M   'P 1'
#
loop_
_entity.id
_entity.type
_entity.pdbx_description
1 polymer ?
#
loop_
_entity_poly.entity_id
_entity_poly.type
_entity_poly.pdbx_seq_one_letter_code
_entity_poly.pdbx_strand_id
1 'polypeptide(L)'
;MPDMAEDLIRYDIIIQDALRNAVRKILVEVNRAGLPGEHHFYIAFETTAPGVKISNRLRERYPKEMTIVLQHQFWDLQITEHAFEVGLSFGGVPEHLYVPFSAIKGFFDPSVQFALEFEPGKTGEELPAEFRIAERDLDSVEEFHARLESAVEQDEKEEANAAASETEETASDSEEEKEKTDSDETSKDDNGSAQVVSLDAFRKKS
;
A
#
# COMPACT_ATOMS: atom_id res chain seq x y z
N MET A 1 -1.23 45.49 -16.79
CA MET A 1 -1.70 44.09 -16.89
C MET A 1 -0.53 43.27 -17.37
N PRO A 2 -0.15 42.15 -16.72
CA PRO A 2 0.64 41.13 -17.39
C PRO A 2 -0.23 40.54 -18.51
N ASP A 3 0.33 40.43 -19.70
CA ASP A 3 -0.36 39.82 -20.83
C ASP A 3 -0.26 38.30 -20.65
N MET A 4 -1.39 37.61 -20.50
CA MET A 4 -1.39 36.16 -20.44
C MET A 4 -1.16 35.65 -21.86
N ALA A 5 0.11 35.47 -22.22
CA ALA A 5 0.48 34.81 -23.47
C ALA A 5 -0.26 33.47 -23.54
N GLU A 6 -1.18 33.36 -24.49
CA GLU A 6 -2.03 32.17 -24.63
C GLU A 6 -1.13 30.95 -24.81
N ASP A 7 -1.12 30.01 -23.87
CA ASP A 7 -0.35 28.78 -24.01
C ASP A 7 -1.08 27.85 -24.99
N LEU A 8 -0.89 28.15 -26.28
CA LEU A 8 -1.46 27.43 -27.42
C LEU A 8 -1.02 25.96 -27.50
N ILE A 9 -0.02 25.55 -26.71
CA ILE A 9 0.52 24.19 -26.68
C ILE A 9 0.14 23.47 -25.37
N ARG A 10 -0.35 24.19 -24.35
CA ARG A 10 -0.77 23.65 -23.04
C ARG A 10 0.31 22.78 -22.41
N TYR A 11 1.50 23.36 -22.27
CA TYR A 11 2.63 22.72 -21.63
C TYR A 11 2.32 22.31 -20.19
N ASP A 12 1.42 23.03 -19.51
CA ASP A 12 0.88 22.67 -18.19
C ASP A 12 0.26 21.25 -18.19
N ILE A 13 -0.61 20.94 -19.14
CA ILE A 13 -1.23 19.61 -19.27
C ILE A 13 -0.17 18.55 -19.60
N ILE A 14 0.71 18.83 -20.57
CA ILE A 14 1.72 17.87 -21.03
C ILE A 14 2.70 17.50 -19.91
N ILE A 15 3.11 18.48 -19.09
CA ILE A 15 3.99 18.26 -17.94
C ILE A 15 3.25 17.50 -16.83
N GLN A 16 1.98 17.83 -16.55
CA GLN A 16 1.17 17.09 -15.57
C GLN A 16 1.00 15.62 -15.95
N ASP A 17 0.68 15.30 -17.21
CA ASP A 17 0.55 13.92 -17.67
C ASP A 17 1.88 13.15 -17.66
N ALA A 18 3.00 13.84 -17.92
CA ALA A 18 4.35 13.27 -17.78
C ALA A 18 4.67 12.96 -16.30
N LEU A 19 4.33 13.85 -15.37
CA LEU A 19 4.52 13.66 -13.93
C LEU A 19 3.58 12.57 -13.36
N ARG A 20 2.32 12.48 -13.82
CA ARG A 20 1.40 11.37 -13.46
C ARG A 20 1.98 10.03 -13.91
N ASN A 21 2.60 9.98 -15.10
CA ASN A 21 3.32 8.81 -15.57
C ASN A 21 4.63 8.52 -14.80
N ALA A 22 5.24 9.51 -14.16
CA ALA A 22 6.36 9.29 -13.24
C ALA A 22 5.89 8.61 -11.95
N VAL A 23 4.80 9.09 -11.33
CA VAL A 23 4.17 8.43 -10.16
C VAL A 23 3.78 6.98 -10.49
N ARG A 24 3.17 6.73 -11.65
CA ARG A 24 2.86 5.36 -12.10
C ARG A 24 4.11 4.46 -12.17
N LYS A 25 5.24 4.97 -12.67
CA LYS A 25 6.50 4.20 -12.71
C LYS A 25 7.04 3.91 -11.30
N ILE A 26 6.99 4.88 -10.39
CA ILE A 26 7.44 4.71 -8.99
C ILE A 26 6.64 3.58 -8.34
N LEU A 27 5.30 3.58 -8.45
CA LEU A 27 4.45 2.52 -7.89
C LEU A 27 4.68 1.15 -8.56
N VAL A 28 5.00 1.10 -9.86
CA VAL A 28 5.34 -0.17 -10.56
C VAL A 28 6.65 -0.77 -10.06
N GLU A 29 7.68 0.03 -9.83
CA GLU A 29 8.95 -0.48 -9.30
C GLU A 29 8.81 -0.89 -7.82
N VAL A 30 8.06 -0.13 -7.02
CA VAL A 30 7.76 -0.49 -5.62
C VAL A 30 6.95 -1.78 -5.50
N ASN A 31 5.99 -2.04 -6.40
CA ASN A 31 5.26 -3.32 -6.42
C ASN A 31 6.11 -4.51 -6.93
N ARG A 32 7.35 -4.27 -7.37
CA ARG A 32 8.31 -5.31 -7.81
C ARG A 32 9.45 -5.55 -6.82
N ALA A 33 9.92 -4.48 -6.17
CA ALA A 33 11.09 -4.51 -5.28
C ALA A 33 10.72 -4.34 -3.79
N GLY A 34 9.47 -3.99 -3.48
CA GLY A 34 9.08 -3.43 -2.19
C GLY A 34 9.40 -1.95 -2.08
N LEU A 35 9.03 -1.34 -0.96
CA LEU A 35 9.58 -0.04 -0.55
C LEU A 35 10.99 -0.25 0.00
N PRO A 36 12.03 0.45 -0.52
CA PRO A 36 13.38 0.33 0.01
C PRO A 36 13.56 1.20 1.26
N GLY A 37 13.86 0.59 2.42
CA GLY A 37 14.05 1.32 3.67
C GLY A 37 12.84 2.17 4.05
N GLU A 38 13.08 3.37 4.59
CA GLU A 38 12.03 4.26 5.14
C GLU A 38 11.21 5.02 4.09
N HIS A 39 11.33 4.69 2.79
CA HIS A 39 10.53 5.34 1.75
C HIS A 39 9.04 5.02 1.91
N HIS A 40 8.20 6.05 1.91
CA HIS A 40 6.75 5.90 2.00
C HIS A 40 6.03 7.08 1.32
N PHE A 41 4.84 6.83 0.77
CA PHE A 41 4.18 7.79 -0.12
C PHE A 41 2.84 8.27 0.42
N TYR A 42 2.73 9.59 0.58
CA TYR A 42 1.45 10.29 0.74
C TYR A 42 0.86 10.54 -0.64
N ILE A 43 -0.29 9.92 -0.94
CA ILE A 43 -1.02 10.10 -2.20
C ILE A 43 -2.35 10.76 -1.89
N ALA A 44 -2.47 12.04 -2.24
CA ALA A 44 -3.71 12.82 -2.16
C ALA A 44 -4.50 12.67 -3.46
N PHE A 45 -5.78 12.32 -3.38
CA PHE A 45 -6.66 12.17 -4.56
C PHE A 45 -8.09 12.64 -4.30
N GLU A 46 -8.75 13.08 -5.37
CA GLU A 46 -10.13 13.53 -5.32
C GLU A 46 -11.11 12.35 -5.27
N THR A 47 -11.86 12.20 -4.17
CA THR A 47 -12.80 11.10 -3.96
C THR A 47 -14.05 11.18 -4.83
N THR A 48 -14.32 12.34 -5.42
CA THR A 48 -15.39 12.59 -6.40
C THR A 48 -14.98 12.36 -7.86
N ALA A 49 -13.70 12.08 -8.14
CA ALA A 49 -13.20 11.98 -9.52
C ALA A 49 -13.78 10.75 -10.27
N PRO A 50 -14.04 10.87 -11.60
CA PRO A 50 -14.57 9.77 -12.40
C PRO A 50 -13.71 8.51 -12.35
N GLY A 51 -14.32 7.38 -11.97
CA GLY A 51 -13.66 6.08 -11.90
C GLY A 51 -13.11 5.70 -10.53
N VAL A 52 -13.01 6.63 -9.57
CA VAL A 52 -12.62 6.31 -8.18
C VAL A 52 -13.65 5.36 -7.55
N LYS A 53 -13.18 4.27 -6.92
CA LYS A 53 -14.02 3.37 -6.12
C LYS A 53 -13.44 3.30 -4.70
N ILE A 54 -14.23 3.78 -3.76
CA ILE A 54 -14.01 3.69 -2.31
C ILE A 54 -15.36 3.36 -1.65
N SER A 55 -15.34 2.84 -0.43
CA SER A 55 -16.58 2.55 0.31
C SER A 55 -17.37 3.81 0.63
N ASN A 56 -18.67 3.64 0.89
CA ASN A 56 -19.52 4.76 1.31
C ASN A 56 -19.05 5.37 2.63
N ARG A 57 -18.57 4.54 3.57
CA ARG A 57 -17.97 4.96 4.85
C ARG A 57 -16.80 5.93 4.65
N LEU A 58 -15.91 5.64 3.70
CA LEU A 58 -14.80 6.53 3.36
C LEU A 58 -15.28 7.78 2.61
N ARG A 59 -16.19 7.65 1.65
CA ARG A 59 -16.75 8.79 0.87
C ARG A 59 -17.57 9.77 1.71
N GLU A 60 -18.26 9.30 2.74
CA GLU A 60 -18.98 10.16 3.70
C GLU A 60 -18.02 10.90 4.64
N ARG A 61 -16.90 10.25 5.02
CA ARG A 61 -15.85 10.86 5.86
C ARG A 61 -14.95 11.83 5.09
N TYR A 62 -14.69 11.54 3.81
CA TYR A 62 -13.80 12.28 2.91
C TYR A 62 -14.57 12.67 1.62
N PRO A 63 -15.48 13.66 1.69
CA PRO A 63 -16.46 13.94 0.62
C PRO A 63 -15.92 14.76 -0.57
N LYS A 64 -14.62 15.01 -0.64
CA LYS A 64 -13.96 15.75 -1.73
C LYS A 64 -12.59 15.16 -2.06
N GLU A 65 -11.74 15.04 -1.05
CA GLU A 65 -10.34 14.66 -1.18
C GLU A 65 -9.93 13.78 -0.01
N MET A 66 -9.03 12.85 -0.28
CA MET A 66 -8.51 11.88 0.67
C MET A 66 -7.02 11.67 0.40
N THR A 67 -6.22 11.69 1.47
CA THR A 67 -4.81 11.31 1.42
C THR A 67 -4.65 9.93 2.04
N ILE A 68 -3.96 9.04 1.32
CA ILE A 68 -3.55 7.73 1.81
C ILE A 68 -2.03 7.66 1.95
N VAL A 69 -1.55 6.80 2.84
CA VAL A 69 -0.12 6.53 3.02
C VAL A 69 0.17 5.11 2.54
N LEU A 70 1.11 4.97 1.61
CA LEU A 70 1.67 3.68 1.22
C LEU A 70 3.02 3.51 1.93
N GLN A 71 3.00 2.75 3.02
CA GLN A 71 4.17 2.39 3.83
C GLN A 71 4.18 0.87 4.04
N HIS A 72 4.20 0.33 5.25
CA HIS A 72 4.29 -1.13 5.45
C HIS A 72 2.93 -1.85 5.40
N GLN A 73 1.85 -1.20 5.84
CA GLN A 73 0.53 -1.81 5.97
C GLN A 73 -0.35 -1.62 4.73
N PHE A 74 0.06 -2.20 3.60
CA PHE A 74 -0.80 -2.34 2.42
C PHE A 74 -0.73 -3.76 1.84
N TRP A 75 -1.79 -4.17 1.16
CA TRP A 75 -1.86 -5.45 0.45
C TRP A 75 -2.57 -5.28 -0.90
N ASP A 76 -2.56 -6.33 -1.73
CA ASP A 76 -3.19 -6.37 -3.07
C ASP A 76 -2.88 -5.16 -3.97
N LEU A 77 -1.68 -4.58 -3.85
CA LEU A 77 -1.25 -3.47 -4.69
C LEU A 77 -1.18 -3.93 -6.16
N GLN A 78 -2.08 -3.44 -6.99
CA GLN A 78 -2.12 -3.72 -8.43
C GLN A 78 -2.03 -2.41 -9.21
N ILE A 79 -1.07 -2.30 -10.13
CA ILE A 79 -0.92 -1.11 -10.98
C ILE A 79 -1.28 -1.47 -12.42
N THR A 80 -2.28 -0.76 -12.95
CA THR A 80 -2.69 -0.82 -14.37
C THR A 80 -2.09 0.36 -15.14
N GLU A 81 -2.46 0.53 -16.41
CA GLU A 81 -2.06 1.71 -17.18
C GLU A 81 -2.77 3.00 -16.74
N HIS A 82 -3.97 2.91 -16.15
CA HIS A 82 -4.85 4.06 -15.90
C HIS A 82 -5.19 4.29 -14.42
N ALA A 83 -5.02 3.28 -13.57
CA ALA A 83 -5.33 3.31 -12.14
C ALA A 83 -4.39 2.41 -11.34
N PHE A 84 -4.32 2.63 -10.03
CA PHE A 84 -3.85 1.63 -9.07
C PHE A 84 -5.00 1.16 -8.18
N GLU A 85 -4.89 -0.07 -7.71
CA GLU A 85 -5.77 -0.72 -6.74
C GLU A 85 -4.92 -1.10 -5.52
N VAL A 86 -5.45 -0.94 -4.30
CA VAL A 86 -4.73 -1.23 -3.06
C VAL A 86 -5.68 -1.50 -1.90
N GLY A 87 -5.35 -2.48 -1.05
CA GLY A 87 -5.96 -2.72 0.25
C GLY A 87 -5.24 -1.96 1.37
N LEU A 88 -6.00 -1.24 2.20
CA LEU A 88 -5.51 -0.48 3.35
C LEU A 88 -6.48 -0.61 4.54
N SER A 89 -5.97 -0.55 5.77
CA SER A 89 -6.81 -0.57 6.99
C SER A 89 -7.19 0.84 7.43
N PHE A 90 -8.48 1.08 7.67
CA PHE A 90 -9.00 2.36 8.17
C PHE A 90 -9.74 2.16 9.50
N GLY A 91 -8.99 2.26 10.59
CA GLY A 91 -9.46 2.06 11.96
C GLY A 91 -9.87 0.60 12.22
N GLY A 92 -8.92 -0.33 12.03
CA GLY A 92 -9.12 -1.78 12.19
C GLY A 92 -10.01 -2.45 11.13
N VAL A 93 -10.49 -1.70 10.13
CA VAL A 93 -11.37 -2.23 9.09
C VAL A 93 -10.66 -2.19 7.73
N PRO A 94 -10.42 -3.34 7.07
CA PRO A 94 -9.83 -3.39 5.74
C PRO A 94 -10.77 -2.78 4.69
N GLU A 95 -10.24 -1.92 3.84
CA GLU A 95 -10.94 -1.28 2.73
C GLU A 95 -10.10 -1.43 1.45
N HIS A 96 -10.77 -1.69 0.32
CA HIS A 96 -10.11 -1.78 -0.98
C HIS A 96 -10.40 -0.53 -1.81
N LEU A 97 -9.35 0.14 -2.29
CA LEU A 97 -9.41 1.40 -3.02
C LEU A 97 -9.06 1.17 -4.49
N TYR A 98 -9.79 1.81 -5.40
CA TYR A 98 -9.46 1.93 -6.82
C TYR A 98 -9.29 3.42 -7.14
N VAL A 99 -8.08 3.83 -7.55
CA VAL A 99 -7.73 5.24 -7.77
C VAL A 99 -7.10 5.43 -9.16
N PRO A 100 -7.80 6.10 -10.10
CA PRO A 100 -7.22 6.52 -11.37
C PRO A 100 -6.04 7.47 -11.20
N PHE A 101 -5.00 7.36 -12.04
CA PHE A 101 -3.87 8.30 -12.03
C PHE A 101 -4.26 9.74 -12.36
N SER A 102 -5.43 9.95 -12.99
CA SER A 102 -6.06 11.26 -13.23
C SER A 102 -6.75 11.85 -11.99
N ALA A 103 -7.09 11.05 -10.98
CA ALA A 103 -7.73 11.51 -9.74
C ALA A 103 -6.74 12.07 -8.71
N ILE A 104 -5.45 11.76 -8.85
CA ILE A 104 -4.37 12.23 -7.97
C ILE A 104 -4.27 13.76 -8.02
N LYS A 105 -4.21 14.39 -6.85
CA LYS A 105 -3.96 15.83 -6.60
C LYS A 105 -2.55 16.08 -6.12
N GLY A 106 -1.99 15.18 -5.30
CA GLY A 106 -0.64 15.29 -4.77
C GLY A 106 0.03 13.93 -4.60
N PHE A 107 1.35 13.91 -4.72
CA PHE A 107 2.23 12.79 -4.37
C PHE A 107 3.41 13.34 -3.56
N PHE A 108 3.70 12.77 -2.40
CA PHE A 108 4.79 13.22 -1.54
C PHE A 108 5.52 12.06 -0.86
N ASP A 109 6.85 12.12 -0.86
CA ASP A 109 7.78 11.20 -0.20
C ASP A 109 8.65 12.00 0.80
N PRO A 110 8.43 11.88 2.12
CA PRO A 110 9.16 12.67 3.11
C PRO A 110 10.65 12.33 3.16
N SER A 111 11.00 11.06 2.91
CA SER A 111 12.32 10.47 3.11
C SER A 111 13.37 11.03 2.13
N VAL A 112 12.91 11.66 1.04
CA VAL A 112 13.73 12.49 0.13
C VAL A 112 13.14 13.88 -0.11
N GLN A 113 12.18 14.32 0.72
CA GLN A 113 11.46 15.60 0.62
C GLN A 113 10.89 15.90 -0.77
N PHE A 114 10.45 14.86 -1.50
CA PHE A 114 10.02 14.97 -2.89
C PHE A 114 8.50 15.12 -2.99
N ALA A 115 8.03 16.24 -3.54
CA ALA A 115 6.60 16.54 -3.73
C ALA A 115 6.26 16.80 -5.20
N LEU A 116 5.06 16.38 -5.62
CA LEU A 116 4.42 16.71 -6.88
C LEU A 116 2.97 17.13 -6.63
N GLU A 117 2.57 18.30 -7.13
CA GLU A 117 1.18 18.79 -7.11
C GLU A 117 0.61 18.82 -8.53
N PHE A 118 -0.65 18.41 -8.66
CA PHE A 118 -1.30 18.10 -9.94
C PHE A 118 -2.57 18.94 -10.20
N GLU A 119 -2.53 20.23 -9.87
CA GLU A 119 -3.60 21.18 -10.21
C GLU A 119 -3.36 21.88 -11.56
N PRO A 120 -4.39 21.99 -12.43
CA PRO A 120 -4.29 22.74 -13.69
C PRO A 120 -4.05 24.23 -13.42
N GLY A 121 -2.84 24.71 -13.72
CA GLY A 121 -2.41 26.10 -13.53
C GLY A 121 -1.28 26.31 -12.52
N LYS A 122 -1.02 25.38 -11.58
CA LYS A 122 0.02 25.54 -10.53
C LYS A 122 1.44 25.09 -10.92
N THR A 123 1.62 24.42 -12.05
CA THR A 123 2.87 23.70 -12.43
C THR A 123 4.10 24.60 -12.71
N GLY A 124 4.05 25.88 -12.34
CA GLY A 124 5.18 26.82 -12.37
C GLY A 124 5.33 27.67 -11.10
N GLU A 125 4.52 27.46 -10.07
CA GLU A 125 4.68 28.11 -8.76
C GLU A 125 5.38 27.17 -7.76
N GLU A 126 5.99 27.74 -6.72
CA GLU A 126 6.52 26.94 -5.62
C GLU A 126 5.37 26.27 -4.86
N LEU A 127 5.63 25.09 -4.28
CA LEU A 127 4.69 24.36 -3.42
C LEU A 127 4.05 25.32 -2.40
N PRO A 128 2.70 25.31 -2.24
CA PRO A 128 2.02 26.13 -1.25
C PRO A 128 2.61 25.91 0.14
N ALA A 129 2.67 26.98 0.95
CA ALA A 129 3.19 26.91 2.31
C ALA A 129 2.44 25.90 3.21
N GLU A 130 1.23 25.51 2.80
CA GLU A 130 0.37 24.52 3.45
C GLU A 130 0.78 23.05 3.15
N PHE A 131 1.52 22.81 2.05
CA PHE A 131 2.11 21.51 1.70
C PHE A 131 3.64 21.45 1.94
N ARG A 132 4.28 22.58 2.22
CA ARG A 132 5.66 22.66 2.67
C ARG A 132 5.75 22.26 4.14
N ILE A 133 5.90 20.96 4.41
CA ILE A 133 6.20 20.47 5.76
C ILE A 133 7.48 21.14 6.25
N ALA A 134 7.39 21.94 7.33
CA ALA A 134 8.57 22.52 7.96
C ALA A 134 9.35 21.42 8.69
N GLU A 135 10.65 21.62 8.92
CA GLU A 135 11.52 20.60 9.58
C GLU A 135 10.90 20.10 10.91
N ARG A 136 10.33 21.01 11.70
CA ARG A 136 9.65 20.73 12.98
C ARG A 136 8.33 19.94 12.85
N ASP A 137 7.73 19.94 11.67
CA ASP A 137 6.51 19.20 11.39
C ASP A 137 6.83 17.81 10.80
N LEU A 138 8.05 17.58 10.28
CA LEU A 138 8.58 16.23 10.02
C LEU A 138 8.74 15.45 11.33
N ASP A 139 9.36 16.05 12.37
CA ASP A 139 9.44 15.46 13.72
C ASP A 139 8.06 14.99 14.22
N SER A 140 7.01 15.76 13.90
CA SER A 140 5.62 15.50 14.33
C SER A 140 4.94 14.39 13.52
N VAL A 141 5.30 14.23 12.25
CA VAL A 141 4.86 13.12 11.40
C VAL A 141 5.58 11.83 11.81
N GLU A 142 6.87 11.90 12.08
CA GLU A 142 7.70 10.77 12.53
C GLU A 142 7.27 10.28 13.92
N GLU A 143 6.94 11.18 14.87
CA GLU A 143 6.36 10.78 16.17
C GLU A 143 4.94 10.18 16.03
N PHE A 144 4.11 10.70 15.12
CA PHE A 144 2.79 10.12 14.84
C PHE A 144 2.90 8.73 14.21
N HIS A 145 3.85 8.55 13.29
CA HIS A 145 4.12 7.32 12.57
C HIS A 145 4.70 6.23 13.49
N ALA A 146 5.71 6.55 14.30
CA ALA A 146 6.26 5.63 15.30
C ALA A 146 5.20 5.19 16.33
N ARG A 147 4.23 6.06 16.67
CA ARG A 147 3.07 5.67 17.49
C ARG A 147 2.15 4.69 16.76
N LEU A 148 1.90 4.89 15.47
CA LEU A 148 1.09 3.98 14.66
C LEU A 148 1.71 2.59 14.57
N GLU A 149 3.02 2.51 14.34
CA GLU A 149 3.76 1.25 14.35
C GLU A 149 3.74 0.59 15.72
N SER A 150 3.98 1.35 16.80
CA SER A 150 3.91 0.82 18.17
C SER A 150 2.53 0.28 18.56
N ALA A 151 1.46 0.78 17.94
CA ALA A 151 0.09 0.31 18.16
C ALA A 151 -0.20 -0.97 17.38
N VAL A 152 0.24 -1.08 16.12
CA VAL A 152 0.09 -2.32 15.35
C VAL A 152 0.99 -3.43 15.89
N GLU A 153 2.19 -3.09 16.37
CA GLU A 153 3.02 -3.99 17.17
C GLU A 153 2.36 -4.42 18.50
N GLN A 154 1.33 -3.74 19.00
CA GLN A 154 0.55 -4.16 20.16
C GLN A 154 -0.64 -5.03 19.73
N ASP A 155 -1.41 -4.62 18.72
CA ASP A 155 -2.51 -5.40 18.15
C ASP A 155 -2.05 -6.80 17.69
N GLU A 156 -0.94 -6.90 16.95
CA GLU A 156 -0.36 -8.19 16.52
C GLU A 156 0.08 -9.07 17.71
N LYS A 157 0.54 -8.46 18.82
CA LYS A 157 0.94 -9.20 20.02
C LYS A 157 -0.25 -9.61 20.88
N GLU A 158 -1.35 -8.87 20.86
CA GLU A 158 -2.61 -9.29 21.50
C GLU A 158 -3.30 -10.39 20.69
N GLU A 159 -3.35 -10.32 19.36
CA GLU A 159 -3.86 -11.43 18.52
C GLU A 159 -3.01 -12.71 18.66
N ALA A 160 -1.68 -12.61 18.66
CA ALA A 160 -0.81 -13.77 18.86
C ALA A 160 -0.98 -14.42 20.24
N ASN A 161 -1.23 -13.63 21.29
CA ASN A 161 -1.44 -14.11 22.65
C ASN A 161 -2.86 -14.68 22.86
N ALA A 162 -3.87 -14.12 22.17
CA ALA A 162 -5.22 -14.68 22.11
C ALA A 162 -5.22 -16.05 21.39
N ALA A 163 -4.54 -16.16 20.24
CA ALA A 163 -4.41 -17.41 19.50
C ALA A 163 -3.68 -18.51 20.30
N ALA A 164 -2.65 -18.15 21.07
CA ALA A 164 -1.98 -19.09 21.98
C ALA A 164 -2.92 -19.63 23.07
N SER A 165 -3.81 -18.77 23.60
CA SER A 165 -4.75 -19.13 24.68
C SER A 165 -5.85 -20.12 24.28
N GLU A 166 -6.14 -20.33 23.00
CA GLU A 166 -7.11 -21.34 22.55
C GLU A 166 -6.47 -22.71 22.26
N THR A 167 -5.12 -22.80 22.22
CA THR A 167 -4.41 -24.05 21.88
C THR A 167 -4.04 -24.97 23.06
N GLU A 168 -4.13 -24.53 24.32
CA GLU A 168 -3.75 -25.38 25.47
C GLU A 168 -4.91 -26.17 26.13
N GLU A 169 -6.18 -25.87 25.84
CA GLU A 169 -7.33 -26.48 26.57
C GLU A 169 -7.95 -27.74 25.90
N THR A 170 -7.33 -28.31 24.85
CA THR A 170 -7.89 -29.47 24.10
C THR A 170 -6.92 -30.65 23.86
N ALA A 171 -5.98 -30.91 24.79
CA ALA A 171 -4.98 -31.98 24.61
C ALA A 171 -4.57 -32.79 25.87
N SER A 172 -5.46 -33.03 26.85
CA SER A 172 -5.12 -33.92 28.00
C SER A 172 -6.31 -34.52 28.79
N ASP A 173 -7.12 -35.40 28.19
CA ASP A 173 -7.79 -36.50 28.92
C ASP A 173 -8.30 -37.63 27.98
N SER A 174 -7.75 -38.85 28.07
CA SER A 174 -8.31 -40.06 27.41
C SER A 174 -7.60 -41.40 27.75
N GLU A 175 -7.84 -41.99 28.93
CA GLU A 175 -7.64 -43.43 29.26
C GLU A 175 -8.65 -43.85 30.36
N GLU A 176 -9.37 -44.98 30.37
CA GLU A 176 -9.65 -46.06 29.39
C GLU A 176 -11.21 -46.13 29.19
N GLU A 177 -11.94 -47.16 28.70
CA GLU A 177 -11.68 -48.53 28.21
C GLU A 177 -12.90 -49.02 27.37
N LYS A 178 -12.69 -50.00 26.46
CA LYS A 178 -13.72 -50.85 25.78
C LYS A 178 -14.70 -50.13 24.81
N GLU A 179 -15.26 -50.77 23.77
CA GLU A 179 -15.32 -52.20 23.42
C GLU A 179 -15.07 -52.46 21.88
N LYS A 180 -15.21 -53.71 21.43
CA LYS A 180 -14.88 -54.29 20.09
C LYS A 180 -15.74 -53.70 18.94
N THR A 181 -15.44 -53.82 17.64
CA THR A 181 -15.24 -55.08 16.83
C THR A 181 -14.78 -54.69 15.40
N ASP A 182 -13.54 -54.99 14.96
CA ASP A 182 -13.13 -56.06 13.99
C ASP A 182 -13.14 -55.69 12.48
N SER A 183 -12.09 -56.10 11.73
CA SER A 183 -11.87 -56.02 10.25
C SER A 183 -11.81 -54.60 9.59
N ASP A 184 -11.08 -54.34 8.49
CA ASP A 184 -10.18 -55.18 7.64
C ASP A 184 -9.02 -54.35 7.01
N GLU A 185 -8.15 -54.98 6.21
CA GLU A 185 -7.01 -54.41 5.46
C GLU A 185 -7.42 -53.25 4.48
N THR A 186 -6.59 -52.28 4.10
CA THR A 186 -5.41 -52.45 3.20
C THR A 186 -4.57 -51.15 3.11
N SER A 187 -3.28 -51.26 2.80
CA SER A 187 -2.30 -50.16 2.65
C SER A 187 -2.21 -49.55 1.24
N LYS A 188 -1.71 -48.30 1.15
CA LYS A 188 -0.52 -47.98 0.29
C LYS A 188 0.08 -46.58 0.43
N ASP A 189 1.37 -46.57 0.14
CA ASP A 189 2.35 -45.48 0.02
C ASP A 189 2.15 -44.67 -1.30
N ASP A 190 2.90 -43.62 -1.67
CA ASP A 190 4.25 -43.22 -1.23
C ASP A 190 4.55 -41.71 -1.44
N ASN A 191 5.74 -41.32 -0.99
CA ASN A 191 6.41 -40.02 -0.92
C ASN A 191 6.86 -39.45 -2.30
N GLY A 192 7.21 -38.15 -2.35
CA GLY A 192 7.76 -37.48 -3.54
C GLY A 192 8.32 -36.08 -3.22
N SER A 193 9.63 -35.98 -3.02
CA SER A 193 10.29 -34.79 -2.46
C SER A 193 10.85 -33.78 -3.48
N ALA A 194 11.12 -32.57 -2.97
CA ALA A 194 11.48 -31.35 -3.68
C ALA A 194 12.73 -31.40 -4.59
N GLN A 195 12.78 -30.49 -5.58
CA GLN A 195 14.04 -29.96 -6.10
C GLN A 195 13.91 -28.49 -6.55
N VAL A 196 14.81 -27.63 -6.07
CA VAL A 196 14.97 -26.23 -6.51
C VAL A 196 16.26 -26.13 -7.33
N VAL A 197 16.26 -25.35 -8.42
CA VAL A 197 17.40 -25.24 -9.35
C VAL A 197 17.80 -23.78 -9.56
N SER A 198 18.92 -23.37 -8.97
CA SER A 198 19.46 -22.00 -9.08
C SER A 198 20.00 -21.71 -10.48
N LEU A 199 19.47 -20.70 -11.15
CA LEU A 199 19.72 -20.41 -12.57
C LEU A 199 20.96 -19.52 -12.84
N ASP A 200 22.07 -19.73 -12.14
CA ASP A 200 23.25 -18.83 -12.18
C ASP A 200 24.51 -19.51 -12.77
N ALA A 201 24.35 -20.13 -13.95
CA ALA A 201 25.40 -20.96 -14.56
C ALA A 201 25.53 -20.85 -16.09
N PHE A 202 24.98 -19.79 -16.74
CA PHE A 202 24.89 -19.77 -18.21
C PHE A 202 25.10 -18.42 -18.93
N ARG A 203 26.24 -17.74 -18.72
CA ARG A 203 26.89 -16.91 -19.78
C ARG A 203 28.32 -16.45 -19.44
N LYS A 204 29.33 -17.33 -19.61
CA LYS A 204 30.75 -16.90 -19.65
C LYS A 204 31.66 -17.73 -20.57
N LYS A 205 31.22 -17.99 -21.82
CA LYS A 205 32.13 -18.25 -22.96
C LYS A 205 31.42 -18.20 -24.32
N SER A 206 31.82 -17.23 -25.13
CA SER A 206 32.32 -17.37 -26.52
C SER A 206 33.09 -16.09 -26.82
#